data_AF-A0ABD6HVL0-F1
#
_entry.id   AF-A0ABD6HVL0-F1
#
_cell.length_a   1.000
_cell.length_b   1.000
_cell.length_c   1.000
_cell.angle_alpha   90.00
_cell.angle_beta   90.00
_cell.angle_gamma   90.00
#
_symmetry.space_group_name_H-M   'P 1'
#
loop_
_entity.id
_entity.type
_entity.pdbx_description
1 polymer ?
#
loop_
_entity_poly.entity_id
_entity_poly.type
_entity_poly.pdbx_seq_one_letter_code
_entity_poly.pdbx_strand_id
1 'polypeptide(L)' 'MSHETALPEISRQADQLNALLVAMNIGADELDITDINTLVTLAIDLVNGPAIWLQEEQRRREKKNA' A
#
# COMPACT_ATOMS: atom_id res chain seq x y z
N MET A 1 10.37 -14.88 7.23
CA MET A 1 10.26 -13.59 7.93
C MET A 1 9.17 -13.73 8.99
N SER A 2 9.39 -13.21 10.21
CA SER A 2 8.34 -13.28 11.25
C SER A 2 7.18 -12.35 10.84
N HIS A 3 5.96 -12.89 10.80
CA HIS A 3 4.75 -12.17 10.37
C HIS A 3 4.40 -10.99 11.29
N GLU A 4 4.76 -11.09 12.58
CA GLU A 4 4.50 -10.06 13.58
C GLU A 4 5.41 -8.84 13.40
N THR A 5 6.65 -9.04 12.91
CA THR A 5 7.51 -7.92 12.54
C THR A 5 7.13 -7.28 11.21
N ALA A 6 6.39 -7.98 10.34
CA ALA A 6 5.95 -7.45 9.05
C ALA A 6 4.71 -6.55 9.16
N LEU A 7 3.75 -6.84 10.06
CA LEU A 7 2.49 -6.06 10.13
C LEU A 7 2.71 -4.55 10.38
N PRO A 8 3.57 -4.10 11.32
CA PRO A 8 3.81 -2.67 11.52
C PRO A 8 4.37 -1.97 10.28
N GLU A 9 5.27 -2.64 9.55
CA GLU A 9 5.84 -2.10 8.31
C GLU A 9 4.79 -2.00 7.20
N ILE A 10 3.96 -3.02 7.06
CA ILE A 10 2.85 -3.06 6.10
C ILE A 10 1.80 -1.99 6.41
N SER A 11 1.42 -1.81 7.68
CA SER A 11 0.50 -0.76 8.09
C SER A 11 1.07 0.62 7.74
N ARG A 12 2.37 0.84 8.00
CA ARG A 12 3.04 2.10 7.63
C ARG A 12 2.99 2.36 6.11
N GLN A 13 3.20 1.33 5.29
CA GLN A 13 3.08 1.48 3.82
C GLN A 13 1.66 1.83 3.39
N ALA A 14 0.64 1.24 4.01
CA ALA A 14 -0.76 1.57 3.76
C ALA A 14 -1.11 3.01 4.19
N ASP A 15 -0.59 3.48 5.33
CA ASP A 15 -0.77 4.86 5.79
C ASP A 15 -0.10 5.85 4.82
N GLN A 16 1.11 5.53 4.35
CA GLN A 16 1.84 6.32 3.36
C GLN A 16 1.08 6.40 2.03
N LEU A 17 0.51 5.28 1.58
CA LEU A 17 -0.33 5.25 0.38
C LEU A 17 -1.55 6.15 0.54
N ASN A 18 -2.25 6.06 1.67
CA ASN A 18 -3.42 6.89 1.94
C ASN A 18 -3.07 8.38 1.95
N ALA A 19 -1.98 8.76 2.63
CA ALA A 19 -1.51 10.14 2.66
C ALA A 19 -1.13 10.66 1.26
N LEU A 20 -0.46 9.84 0.44
CA LEU A 20 -0.11 10.17 -0.94
C LEU A 20 -1.36 10.43 -1.78
N LEU A 21 -2.36 9.53 -1.73
CA LEU A 21 -3.61 9.68 -2.50
C LEU A 21 -4.39 10.92 -2.07
N VAL A 22 -4.43 11.24 -0.77
CA VAL A 22 -5.07 12.47 -0.28
C VAL A 22 -4.33 13.70 -0.80
N ALA A 23 -2.99 13.72 -0.77
CA ALA A 23 -2.20 14.83 -1.28
C ALA A 23 -2.39 15.03 -2.80
N MET A 24 -2.40 13.94 -3.57
CA MET A 24 -2.69 13.96 -5.01
C MET A 24 -4.06 14.57 -5.29
N ASN A 25 -5.07 14.20 -4.50
CA ASN A 25 -6.43 14.72 -4.66
C ASN A 25 -6.54 16.21 -4.32
N ILE A 26 -5.80 16.69 -3.30
CA ILE A 26 -5.79 18.10 -2.91
C ILE A 26 -5.07 18.95 -3.96
N GLY A 27 -3.95 18.47 -4.51
CA GLY A 27 -3.15 19.19 -5.50
C GLY A 27 -3.52 18.92 -6.96
N ALA A 28 -4.63 18.22 -7.23
CA ALA A 28 -4.92 17.65 -8.56
C ALA A 28 -4.89 18.67 -9.71
N ASP A 29 -5.33 19.91 -9.46
CA ASP A 29 -5.35 20.98 -10.46
C ASP A 29 -3.95 21.52 -10.81
N GLU A 30 -2.95 21.27 -9.97
CA GLU A 30 -1.57 21.74 -10.13
C GLU A 30 -0.63 20.67 -10.71
N LEU A 31 -1.08 19.41 -10.76
CA LEU A 31 -0.25 18.29 -11.21
C LEU A 31 -0.26 18.17 -12.72
N ASP A 32 0.94 18.12 -13.32
CA ASP A 32 1.05 17.76 -14.73
C ASP A 32 1.08 16.23 -14.93
N ILE A 33 1.08 15.79 -16.19
CA ILE A 33 1.05 14.36 -16.52
C ILE A 33 2.30 13.60 -16.04
N THR A 34 3.44 14.28 -15.94
CA THR A 34 4.70 13.70 -15.46
C THR A 34 4.65 13.50 -13.95
N ASP A 35 4.11 14.48 -13.23
CA ASP A 35 3.86 14.38 -11.80
C ASP A 35 2.89 13.23 -11.49
N ILE A 36 1.77 13.18 -12.21
CA ILE A 36 0.77 12.10 -12.06
C ILE A 36 1.41 10.73 -12.28
N ASN A 37 2.18 10.54 -13.35
CA ASN A 37 2.84 9.26 -13.62
C ASN A 37 3.81 8.85 -12.49
N THR A 38 4.55 9.82 -11.95
CA THR A 38 5.48 9.58 -10.83
C THR A 38 4.72 9.19 -9.56
N LEU A 39 3.67 9.93 -9.21
CA LEU A 39 2.86 9.70 -8.02
C LEU A 39 2.09 8.37 -8.10
N VAL A 40 1.59 8.01 -9.29
CA VAL A 40 0.96 6.70 -9.53
C VAL A 40 1.97 5.56 -9.38
N THR A 41 3.19 5.72 -9.87
CA THR A 41 4.26 4.71 -9.69
C THR A 41 4.55 4.51 -8.21
N LEU A 42 4.69 5.59 -7.43
CA LEU A 42 4.88 5.53 -5.98
C LEU A 42 3.69 4.87 -5.27
N ALA A 43 2.45 5.14 -5.70
CA ALA A 43 1.27 4.50 -5.15
C ALA A 43 1.26 2.97 -5.40
N ILE A 44 1.69 2.54 -6.58
CA ILE A 44 1.83 1.11 -6.92
C ILE A 44 2.89 0.44 -6.03
N ASP A 45 4.04 1.09 -5.83
CA ASP A 45 5.10 0.55 -4.98
C ASP A 45 4.63 0.39 -3.53
N LEU A 46 3.86 1.37 -3.02
CA LEU A 46 3.32 1.34 -1.67
C LEU A 46 2.19 0.31 -1.46
N VAL A 47 1.37 0.02 -2.49
CA VAL A 47 0.26 -0.94 -2.35
C VAL A 47 0.69 -2.40 -2.47
N ASN A 48 1.79 -2.69 -3.18
CA ASN A 48 2.24 -4.06 -3.44
C ASN A 48 2.54 -4.84 -2.15
N GLY A 49 3.26 -4.24 -1.20
CA GLY A 49 3.57 -4.86 0.08
C GLY A 49 2.31 -5.25 0.87
N PRO A 50 1.41 -4.31 1.15
CA PRO A 50 0.15 -4.59 1.83
C PRO A 50 -0.75 -5.61 1.13
N ALA A 51 -0.87 -5.54 -0.20
CA ALA A 51 -1.68 -6.47 -0.97
C ALA A 51 -1.15 -7.92 -0.84
N ILE A 52 0.17 -8.11 -0.98
CA ILE A 52 0.81 -9.43 -0.85
C ILE A 52 0.66 -9.96 0.57
N TRP A 53 0.88 -9.11 1.59
CA TRP A 53 0.74 -9.51 2.98
C TRP A 53 -0.68 -9.96 3.31
N LEU A 54 -1.69 -9.23 2.83
CA LEU A 54 -3.10 -9.58 3.05
C LEU A 54 -3.46 -10.92 2.43
N GLN A 55 -3.00 -11.20 1.22
CA GLN A 55 -3.23 -12.50 0.55
C GLN A 55 -2.61 -13.65 1.35
N GLU A 56 -1.37 -13.49 1.82
CA GLU A 56 -0.71 -14.51 2.64
C GLU A 56 -1.42 -14.70 3.98
N GLU A 57 -1.87 -13.63 4.64
CA GLU A 57 -2.61 -13.71 5.89
C GLU A 57 -3.97 -14.41 5.72
N GLN A 58 -4.70 -14.14 4.64
CA GLN A 58 -5.94 -14.85 4.30
C GLN A 58 -5.68 -16.35 4.12
N ARG A 59 -4.67 -16.72 3.33
CA ARG A 59 -4.28 -18.12 3.11
C ARG A 59 -3.91 -18.84 4.41
N ARG A 60 -3.26 -18.16 5.36
CA ARG A 60 -2.93 -18.73 6.67
C ARG A 60 -4.17 -18.98 7.52
N ARG A 61 -5.14 -18.06 7.50
CA ARG A 61 -6.40 -18.22 8.23
C ARG A 61 -7.22 -19.38 7.68
N GLU A 62 -7.28 -19.53 6.37
CA GLU A 62 -7.93 -20.67 5.71
C GLU A 62 -7.30 -21.99 6.16
N LYS A 63 -5.96 -22.09 6.17
CA LYS A 63 -5.25 -23.29 6.63
C LYS A 63 -5.43 -23.60 8.12
N LYS A 64 -5.63 -22.58 8.96
CA LYS A 64 -5.87 -22.76 10.40
C LYS A 64 -7.30 -23.26 10.68
N ASN A 65 -8.23 -22.93 9.79
CA ASN A 65 -9.66 -23.26 9.92
C ASN A 65 -10.06 -24.54 9.16
N ALA A 66 -9.10 -25.21 8.50
CA ALA A 66 -9.26 -26.48 7.78
C ALA A 66 -8.72 -27.64 8.61
#